data_AF-A0A661N367-F1
#
_entry.id   AF-A0A661N367-F1
#
_cell.length_a   1.000
_cell.length_b   1.000
_cell.length_c   1.000
_cell.angle_alpha   90.00
_cell.angle_beta   90.00
_cell.angle_gamma   90.00
#
_symmetry.space_group_name_H-M   'P 1'
#
loop_
_entity.id
_entity.type
_entity.pdbx_description
1 polymer ?
#
loop_
_entity_poly.entity_id
_entity_poly.type
_entity_poly.pdbx_seq_one_letter_code
_entity_poly.pdbx_strand_id
1 'polypeptide(L)'
;MKLSKLLSSLLIAAAALACGPVPKKGKTGSNAQAIDDWREALWPHVTATASGGQNAQCEQALVSLESESRCQGTICRFGAELASQWLTKCDTIAPDSVARVTELQTKLRSELSQPRSDCGAELEQLFGDICKSGACPVSVQDWATRCGETEAGPLALALVQRAFASPGDSEGSPLDASSCATLRDKLHQAASCAAGPACQEAWSNVEVYRKRCEYGGMPPELATGINQLLIAYGAGRLDEVVTLPAKSKLIYAGQFPLTLADGKGVILGVCGQRPLKAKAYLEARAACQGGTVDVIRMVGTPDQRQQLQLGSIPLPTPLPITQLYPWLFVVDERMHEDDRALPSLRGALDALSTVPKADAVAKLVALFDTHAGVIAGSYDAQQVVRKKDSALVRSFERLAKAKLAGAPRRSDVANRWGMVHRAKRRPFADMALSGKLSLGAATRAHFLDLADVLPKSMAAYHQVLGHLSRQVKFGKRPTAAQLGLAKEFGDQRARACRGLLIKLRQTEQDLLICTLKREGCTAKTRQALGHRWKKTRDAAAEEH
;
A
#
# COMPACT_ATOMS: atom_id res chain seq x y z
N MET A 1 -19.38 34.49 -26.77
CA MET A 1 -19.28 35.71 -25.94
C MET A 1 -17.80 35.99 -25.74
N LYS A 2 -17.11 36.68 -26.66
CA LYS A 2 -16.88 38.14 -26.74
C LYS A 2 -16.54 38.81 -25.40
N LEU A 3 -15.26 39.17 -25.29
CA LEU A 3 -14.61 40.34 -24.66
C LEU A 3 -15.38 41.11 -23.56
N SER A 4 -14.68 41.43 -22.45
CA SER A 4 -14.21 42.81 -22.21
C SER A 4 -13.30 42.90 -20.97
N LYS A 5 -12.16 43.56 -21.14
CA LYS A 5 -11.38 44.25 -20.09
C LYS A 5 -12.20 45.42 -19.53
N LEU A 6 -11.81 46.00 -18.39
CA LEU A 6 -11.69 47.45 -18.13
C LEU A 6 -11.23 47.69 -16.67
N LEU A 7 -10.11 48.41 -16.55
CA LEU A 7 -9.80 49.55 -15.66
C LEU A 7 -9.96 49.42 -14.13
N SER A 8 -9.34 50.22 -13.25
CA SER A 8 -8.10 51.02 -13.18
C SER A 8 -8.20 51.76 -11.83
N SER A 9 -7.14 51.66 -11.03
CA SER A 9 -6.43 52.74 -10.28
C SER A 9 -7.14 53.78 -9.37
N LEU A 10 -6.34 54.23 -8.36
CA LEU A 10 -6.46 55.35 -7.39
C LEU A 10 -7.20 55.02 -6.06
N LEU A 11 -6.79 55.42 -4.84
CA LEU A 11 -5.85 56.44 -4.32
C LEU A 11 -5.57 56.22 -2.79
N ILE A 12 -4.29 56.15 -2.42
CA ILE A 12 -3.55 56.83 -1.33
C ILE A 12 -4.31 57.57 -0.20
N ALA A 13 -3.97 57.26 1.07
CA ALA A 13 -3.66 58.19 2.18
C ALA A 13 -3.05 57.38 3.37
N ALA A 14 -1.75 57.46 3.64
CA ALA A 14 -1.06 58.43 4.52
C ALA A 14 -1.28 58.22 6.03
N ALA A 15 -0.25 57.69 6.71
CA ALA A 15 0.03 57.97 8.12
C ALA A 15 1.55 57.88 8.35
N ALA A 16 2.17 59.04 8.56
CA ALA A 16 3.52 59.19 9.07
C ALA A 16 3.45 59.29 10.60
N LEU A 17 4.42 58.68 11.30
CA LEU A 17 5.11 59.23 12.48
C LEU A 17 6.09 58.19 13.05
N ALA A 18 7.36 58.60 13.12
CA ALA A 18 8.41 58.24 14.10
C ALA A 18 9.76 57.89 13.44
N CYS A 19 10.56 58.92 13.18
CA CYS A 19 11.99 58.80 12.95
C CYS A 19 12.69 58.40 14.26
N GLY A 20 13.01 57.12 14.41
CA GLY A 20 14.10 56.67 15.29
C GLY A 20 15.45 56.77 14.54
N PRO A 21 16.58 56.91 15.25
CA PRO A 21 17.89 56.94 14.62
C PRO A 21 18.09 55.64 13.82
N VAL A 22 18.42 55.80 12.54
CA VAL A 22 18.82 54.72 11.65
C VAL A 22 19.97 53.96 12.34
N PRO A 23 19.82 52.68 12.71
CA PRO A 23 20.95 51.91 13.19
C PRO A 23 21.98 51.94 12.08
N LYS A 24 23.21 52.35 12.41
CA LYS A 24 24.34 52.34 11.48
C LYS A 24 24.30 51.01 10.75
N LYS A 25 24.19 51.02 9.41
CA LYS A 25 24.47 49.86 8.57
C LYS A 25 25.83 49.33 9.02
N GLY A 26 25.82 48.28 9.85
CA GLY A 26 27.00 47.46 10.02
C GLY A 26 27.41 47.02 8.63
N LYS A 27 28.69 47.19 8.29
CA LYS A 27 29.24 46.75 7.01
C LYS A 27 28.77 45.31 6.81
N THR A 28 27.88 45.10 5.84
CA THR A 28 27.61 43.78 5.29
C THR A 28 28.92 43.29 4.71
N GLY A 29 29.66 42.48 5.49
CA GLY A 29 30.69 41.62 4.92
C GLY A 29 30.02 40.80 3.82
N SER A 30 30.61 40.80 2.63
CA SER A 30 30.09 40.00 1.53
C SER A 30 30.18 38.52 1.91
N ASN A 31 29.33 37.67 1.32
CA ASN A 31 29.39 36.20 1.50
C ASN A 31 30.80 35.63 1.26
N ALA A 32 31.62 36.32 0.47
CA ALA A 32 33.02 35.94 0.23
C ALA A 32 33.88 36.05 1.50
N GLN A 33 33.66 37.07 2.34
CA GLN A 33 34.45 37.29 3.56
C GLN A 33 34.24 36.16 4.58
N ALA A 34 32.99 35.75 4.81
CA ALA A 34 32.70 34.65 5.73
C ALA A 34 33.32 33.32 5.24
N ILE A 35 33.26 33.05 3.94
CA ILE A 35 33.86 31.85 3.32
C ILE A 35 35.40 31.89 3.38
N ASP A 36 36.00 33.07 3.23
CA ASP A 36 37.45 33.25 3.33
C ASP A 36 37.95 33.14 4.78
N ASP A 37 37.21 33.67 5.76
CA ASP A 37 37.51 33.49 7.19
C ASP A 37 37.50 31.99 7.58
N TRP A 38 36.64 31.18 6.95
CA TRP A 38 36.63 29.72 7.14
C TRP A 38 37.84 29.02 6.55
N ARG A 39 38.40 29.54 5.44
CA ARG A 39 39.57 28.95 4.79
C ARG A 39 40.76 28.90 5.73
N GLU A 40 40.98 29.99 6.47
CA GLU A 40 42.07 30.09 7.46
C GLU A 40 41.77 29.28 8.74
N ALA A 41 40.49 29.06 9.06
CA ALA A 41 40.06 28.31 10.24
C ALA A 41 39.93 26.78 10.03
N LEU A 42 40.06 26.28 8.80
CA LEU A 42 39.79 24.89 8.44
C LEU A 42 40.76 23.89 9.11
N TRP A 43 42.07 24.13 9.03
CA TRP A 43 43.06 23.26 9.64
C TRP A 43 42.90 23.15 11.16
N PRO A 44 42.86 24.26 11.93
CA PRO A 44 42.62 24.19 13.38
C PRO A 44 41.32 23.47 13.71
N HIS A 45 40.28 23.60 12.89
CA HIS A 45 39.00 22.95 13.14
C HIS A 45 39.09 21.43 13.07
N VAL A 46 39.69 20.90 12.00
CA VAL A 46 39.81 19.46 11.78
C VAL A 46 40.79 18.81 12.77
N THR A 47 41.80 19.55 13.19
CA THR A 47 42.90 19.03 14.00
C THR A 47 42.78 19.33 15.50
N ALA A 48 41.72 20.01 15.94
CA ALA A 48 41.52 20.45 17.32
C ALA A 48 41.53 19.30 18.35
N THR A 49 41.09 18.10 17.95
CA THR A 49 41.00 16.92 18.83
C THR A 49 42.25 16.03 18.80
N ALA A 50 43.21 16.32 17.93
CA ALA A 50 44.41 15.52 17.78
C ALA A 50 45.34 15.69 19.00
N SER A 51 45.52 14.62 19.77
CA SER A 51 46.44 14.56 20.90
C SER A 51 47.74 13.88 20.47
N GLY A 52 48.76 14.66 20.07
CA GLY A 52 50.05 14.07 19.67
C GLY A 52 50.98 14.89 18.79
N GLY A 53 50.88 16.23 18.77
CA GLY A 53 51.71 17.07 17.92
C GLY A 53 51.35 16.95 16.42
N GLN A 54 52.25 17.35 15.53
CA GLN A 54 51.94 17.50 14.10
C GLN A 54 51.57 16.18 13.40
N ASN A 55 52.16 15.04 13.76
CA ASN A 55 51.82 13.74 13.15
C ASN A 55 50.35 13.39 13.37
N ALA A 56 49.85 13.51 14.60
CA ALA A 56 48.45 13.24 14.93
C ALA A 56 47.50 14.21 14.22
N GLN A 57 47.90 15.48 14.04
CA GLN A 57 47.13 16.45 13.26
C GLN A 57 47.05 16.05 11.77
N CYS A 58 48.16 15.60 11.19
CA CYS A 58 48.21 15.13 9.80
C CYS A 58 47.36 13.87 9.59
N GLU A 59 47.40 12.91 10.52
CA GLU A 59 46.56 11.71 10.46
C GLU A 59 45.07 12.06 10.59
N GLN A 60 44.70 12.89 11.56
CA GLN A 60 43.31 13.33 11.74
C GLN A 60 42.77 14.07 10.51
N ALA A 61 43.57 14.96 9.93
CA ALA A 61 43.20 15.69 8.71
C ALA A 61 43.06 14.77 7.50
N LEU A 62 43.89 13.74 7.39
CA LEU A 62 43.77 12.72 6.34
C LEU A 62 42.47 11.93 6.48
N VAL A 63 42.13 11.46 7.69
CA VAL A 63 40.87 10.73 7.95
C VAL A 63 39.65 11.59 7.56
N SER A 64 39.64 12.86 7.95
CA SER A 64 38.58 13.78 7.54
C SER A 64 38.54 13.97 6.02
N LEU A 65 39.68 14.11 5.35
CA LEU A 65 39.74 14.26 3.90
C LEU A 65 39.21 13.02 3.16
N GLU A 66 39.52 11.82 3.64
CA GLU A 66 39.00 10.58 3.05
C GLU A 66 37.48 10.48 3.17
N SER A 67 36.93 11.00 4.27
CA SER A 67 35.48 11.07 4.48
C SER A 67 34.77 12.05 3.55
N GLU A 68 35.48 13.03 2.98
CA GLU A 68 34.96 13.98 1.98
C GLU A 68 34.86 13.40 0.56
N SER A 69 35.32 12.17 0.33
CA SER A 69 35.37 11.56 -1.00
C SER A 69 34.02 11.42 -1.73
N ARG A 70 32.90 11.69 -1.05
CA ARG A 70 31.51 11.64 -1.56
C ARG A 70 30.88 13.01 -1.82
N CYS A 71 31.57 14.10 -1.50
CA CYS A 71 31.02 15.43 -1.73
C CYS A 71 30.70 15.66 -3.21
N GLN A 72 29.80 16.60 -3.52
CA GLN A 72 29.47 16.98 -4.90
C GLN A 72 29.56 18.49 -5.13
N GLY A 73 29.93 18.87 -6.35
CA GLY A 73 29.90 20.25 -6.83
C GLY A 73 30.66 21.23 -5.92
N THR A 74 30.02 22.36 -5.62
CA THR A 74 30.65 23.46 -4.86
C THR A 74 30.92 23.13 -3.39
N ILE A 75 30.30 22.07 -2.84
CA ILE A 75 30.48 21.62 -1.46
C ILE A 75 31.88 21.00 -1.27
N CYS A 76 32.44 20.39 -2.32
CA CYS A 76 33.79 19.81 -2.31
C CYS A 76 34.93 20.81 -2.07
N ARG A 77 34.63 22.11 -2.01
CA ARG A 77 35.65 23.15 -1.79
C ARG A 77 36.37 22.95 -0.47
N PHE A 78 35.66 22.52 0.57
CA PHE A 78 36.22 22.34 1.90
C PHE A 78 37.22 21.17 1.90
N GLY A 79 36.88 20.04 1.28
CA GLY A 79 37.81 18.93 1.11
C GLY A 79 39.03 19.30 0.26
N ALA A 80 38.83 19.97 -0.89
CA ALA A 80 39.92 20.35 -1.77
C ALA A 80 40.91 21.33 -1.10
N GLU A 81 40.38 22.26 -0.30
CA GLU A 81 41.17 23.19 0.50
C GLU A 81 41.90 22.47 1.63
N LEU A 82 41.23 21.58 2.38
CA LEU A 82 41.87 20.77 3.42
C LEU A 82 43.03 19.94 2.84
N ALA A 83 42.85 19.35 1.66
CA ALA A 83 43.92 18.63 0.97
C ALA A 83 45.11 19.54 0.62
N SER A 84 44.84 20.78 0.20
CA SER A 84 45.90 21.77 -0.06
C SER A 84 46.67 22.12 1.21
N GLN A 85 45.96 22.32 2.33
CA GLN A 85 46.57 22.61 3.62
C GLN A 85 47.36 21.42 4.16
N TRP A 86 46.85 20.20 3.95
CA TRP A 86 47.55 18.96 4.28
C TRP A 86 48.86 18.85 3.50
N LEU A 87 48.84 18.99 2.16
CA LEU A 87 50.04 18.92 1.34
C LEU A 87 51.08 19.98 1.71
N THR A 88 50.64 21.14 2.22
CA THR A 88 51.55 22.21 2.66
C THR A 88 52.17 21.94 4.03
N LYS A 89 51.43 21.28 4.94
CA LYS A 89 51.82 21.12 6.35
C LYS A 89 52.40 19.76 6.69
N CYS A 90 52.10 18.73 5.89
CA CYS A 90 52.30 17.33 6.25
C CYS A 90 53.11 16.52 5.22
N ASP A 91 53.50 17.10 4.08
CA ASP A 91 54.27 16.38 3.06
C ASP A 91 55.62 15.85 3.57
N THR A 92 56.30 16.64 4.39
CA THR A 92 57.57 16.30 5.05
C THR A 92 57.39 15.38 6.25
N ILE A 93 56.18 15.35 6.83
CA ILE A 93 55.85 14.62 8.05
C ILE A 93 55.35 13.21 7.74
N ALA A 94 54.50 13.08 6.71
CA ALA A 94 53.87 11.85 6.26
C ALA A 94 54.04 11.66 4.75
N PRO A 95 55.29 11.51 4.25
CA PRO A 95 55.58 11.46 2.80
C PRO A 95 54.85 10.33 2.09
N ASP A 96 54.63 9.19 2.77
CA ASP A 96 53.95 8.03 2.20
C ASP A 96 52.47 8.29 1.84
N SER A 97 51.85 9.32 2.44
CA SER A 97 50.45 9.69 2.17
C SER A 97 50.30 10.77 1.08
N VAL A 98 51.39 11.38 0.59
CA VAL A 98 51.36 12.48 -0.39
C VAL A 98 50.65 12.08 -1.69
N ALA A 99 50.96 10.90 -2.22
CA ALA A 99 50.34 10.42 -3.45
C ALA A 99 48.82 10.27 -3.30
N ARG A 100 48.38 9.74 -2.15
CA ARG A 100 46.97 9.56 -1.82
C ARG A 100 46.23 10.89 -1.66
N VAL A 101 46.83 11.85 -0.96
CA VAL A 101 46.23 13.18 -0.77
C VAL A 101 46.18 13.96 -2.09
N THR A 102 47.17 13.81 -2.95
CA THR A 102 47.18 14.40 -4.31
C THR A 102 46.05 13.82 -5.17
N GLU A 103 45.81 12.51 -5.09
CA GLU A 103 44.69 11.85 -5.76
C GLU A 103 43.34 12.41 -5.27
N LEU A 104 43.15 12.47 -3.94
CA LEU A 104 41.94 13.04 -3.32
C LEU A 104 41.75 14.50 -3.72
N GLN A 105 42.78 15.33 -3.66
CA GLN A 105 42.72 16.73 -4.09
C GLN A 105 42.28 16.86 -5.55
N THR A 106 42.86 16.04 -6.43
CA THR A 106 42.52 16.06 -7.86
C THR A 106 41.07 15.67 -8.08
N LYS A 107 40.60 14.61 -7.41
CA LYS A 107 39.20 14.18 -7.45
C LYS A 107 38.26 15.29 -6.96
N LEU A 108 38.53 15.87 -5.80
CA LEU A 108 37.71 16.93 -5.20
C LEU A 108 37.67 18.20 -6.07
N ARG A 109 38.79 18.56 -6.72
CA ARG A 109 38.84 19.65 -7.71
C ARG A 109 38.06 19.35 -8.99
N SER A 110 38.07 18.10 -9.44
CA SER A 110 37.23 17.67 -10.55
C SER A 110 35.75 17.82 -10.21
N GLU A 111 35.33 17.40 -9.02
CA GLU A 111 33.95 17.58 -8.55
C GLU A 111 33.56 19.06 -8.42
N LEU A 112 34.49 19.92 -7.95
CA LEU A 112 34.29 21.37 -7.89
C LEU A 112 34.03 22.03 -9.25
N SER A 113 34.56 21.46 -10.33
CA SER A 113 34.36 21.96 -11.69
C SER A 113 33.00 21.59 -12.27
N GLN A 114 32.25 20.69 -11.61
CA GLN A 114 30.89 20.36 -12.01
C GLN A 114 29.93 21.54 -11.76
N PRO A 115 28.79 21.59 -12.48
CA PRO A 115 27.76 22.59 -12.22
C PRO A 115 27.36 22.61 -10.74
N ARG A 116 27.12 23.82 -10.24
CA ARG A 116 26.62 24.04 -8.87
C ARG A 116 25.33 23.27 -8.67
N SER A 117 25.31 22.38 -7.67
CA SER A 117 24.10 21.66 -7.25
C SER A 117 23.18 22.57 -6.42
N ASP A 118 21.92 22.17 -6.29
CA ASP A 118 20.94 22.87 -5.45
C ASP A 118 21.40 22.90 -3.99
N CYS A 119 21.92 21.78 -3.47
CA CYS A 119 22.48 21.70 -2.12
C CYS A 119 23.70 22.62 -1.93
N GLY A 120 24.59 22.69 -2.91
CA GLY A 120 25.71 23.63 -2.90
C GLY A 120 25.24 25.08 -2.98
N ALA A 121 24.11 25.33 -3.65
CA ALA A 121 23.52 26.65 -3.73
C ALA A 121 22.90 27.12 -2.42
N GLU A 122 22.12 26.27 -1.77
CA GLU A 122 21.54 26.50 -0.45
C GLU A 122 22.62 26.68 0.61
N LEU A 123 23.70 25.89 0.56
CA LEU A 123 24.81 25.99 1.51
C LEU A 123 25.44 27.38 1.51
N GLU A 124 25.70 27.94 0.32
CA GLU A 124 26.23 29.30 0.22
C GLU A 124 25.23 30.36 0.72
N GLN A 125 23.92 30.12 0.57
CA GLN A 125 22.89 30.99 1.12
C GLN A 125 22.83 30.93 2.65
N LEU A 126 23.03 29.75 3.24
CA LEU A 126 23.14 29.56 4.69
C LEU A 126 24.29 30.40 5.26
N PHE A 127 25.48 30.31 4.64
CA PHE A 127 26.67 31.07 5.08
C PHE A 127 26.59 32.59 4.83
N GLY A 128 25.64 33.06 4.01
CA GLY A 128 25.49 34.47 3.68
C GLY A 128 24.67 35.27 4.68
N ASP A 129 23.37 35.45 4.38
CA ASP A 129 22.51 36.43 5.05
C ASP A 129 21.26 35.84 5.74
N ILE A 130 20.90 34.58 5.45
CA ILE A 130 19.62 33.99 5.88
C ILE A 130 19.57 33.76 7.40
N CYS A 131 20.73 33.55 8.05
CA CYS A 131 20.79 33.15 9.45
C CYS A 131 20.79 34.29 10.49
N LYS A 132 20.54 35.54 10.10
CA LYS A 132 20.48 36.69 11.03
C LYS A 132 19.16 36.81 11.82
N SER A 133 18.12 36.02 11.52
CA SER A 133 16.74 36.23 11.99
C SER A 133 16.16 35.12 12.90
N GLY A 134 16.97 34.22 13.45
CA GLY A 134 16.53 33.19 14.41
C GLY A 134 15.86 31.94 13.80
N ALA A 135 15.52 31.92 12.51
CA ALA A 135 15.03 30.74 11.79
C ALA A 135 16.14 29.74 11.39
N CYS A 136 17.40 30.06 11.70
CA CYS A 136 18.58 29.35 11.20
C CYS A 136 18.65 27.86 11.56
N PRO A 137 18.35 27.40 12.80
CA PRO A 137 18.53 25.99 13.15
C PRO A 137 17.66 25.04 12.34
N VAL A 138 16.45 25.46 11.96
CA VAL A 138 15.53 24.65 11.16
C VAL A 138 16.04 24.52 9.73
N SER A 139 16.38 25.63 9.07
CA SER A 139 16.89 25.61 7.70
C SER A 139 18.20 24.84 7.57
N VAL A 140 19.09 24.96 8.57
CA VAL A 140 20.34 24.21 8.63
C VAL A 140 20.09 22.71 8.77
N GLN A 141 19.19 22.31 9.66
CA GLN A 141 18.83 20.90 9.85
C GLN A 141 18.10 20.31 8.63
N ASP A 142 17.26 21.09 7.96
CA ASP A 142 16.57 20.69 6.73
C ASP A 142 17.58 20.48 5.59
N TRP A 143 18.54 21.39 5.45
CA TRP A 143 19.66 21.24 4.52
C TRP A 143 20.49 20.00 4.85
N ALA A 144 20.88 19.80 6.11
CA ALA A 144 21.62 18.61 6.54
C ALA A 144 20.86 17.31 6.24
N THR A 145 19.53 17.30 6.37
CA THR A 145 18.71 16.11 6.05
C THR A 145 18.65 15.83 4.55
N ARG A 146 18.59 16.87 3.70
CA ARG A 146 18.51 16.68 2.25
C ARG A 146 19.86 16.36 1.63
N CYS A 147 20.90 17.04 2.10
CA CYS A 147 22.20 17.14 1.45
C CYS A 147 23.30 16.38 2.21
N GLY A 148 23.12 16.13 3.51
CA GLY A 148 24.15 15.62 4.42
C GLY A 148 24.73 14.26 4.03
N GLU A 149 23.89 13.30 3.64
CA GLU A 149 24.35 11.96 3.23
C GLU A 149 24.64 11.83 1.73
N THR A 150 24.05 12.71 0.91
CA THR A 150 24.01 12.57 -0.56
C THR A 150 25.07 13.40 -1.26
N GLU A 151 25.32 14.62 -0.79
CA GLU A 151 26.17 15.61 -1.48
C GLU A 151 27.19 16.30 -0.57
N ALA A 152 26.93 16.38 0.73
CA ALA A 152 27.84 16.94 1.70
C ALA A 152 28.72 15.84 2.31
N GLY A 153 29.99 16.15 2.51
CA GLY A 153 30.84 15.33 3.35
C GLY A 153 30.73 15.74 4.84
N PRO A 154 31.24 14.90 5.76
CA PRO A 154 31.23 15.19 7.20
C PRO A 154 31.86 16.54 7.59
N LEU A 155 32.88 16.99 6.85
CA LEU A 155 33.53 18.29 7.04
C LEU A 155 32.58 19.44 6.75
N ALA A 156 31.83 19.38 5.64
CA ALA A 156 30.86 20.42 5.31
C ALA A 156 29.76 20.50 6.39
N LEU A 157 29.28 19.36 6.90
CA LEU A 157 28.32 19.30 8.00
C LEU A 157 28.90 19.90 9.30
N ALA A 158 30.14 19.54 9.66
CA ALA A 158 30.80 20.06 10.86
C ALA A 158 31.01 21.59 10.80
N LEU A 159 31.39 22.10 9.63
CA LEU A 159 31.54 23.54 9.40
C LEU A 159 30.21 24.27 9.53
N VAL A 160 29.15 23.72 8.94
CA VAL A 160 27.79 24.27 9.07
C VAL A 160 27.33 24.25 10.53
N GLN A 161 27.48 23.12 11.23
CA GLN A 161 27.12 23.00 12.63
C GLN A 161 27.78 24.08 13.49
N ARG A 162 29.09 24.29 13.28
CA ARG A 162 29.86 25.29 14.03
C ARG A 162 29.47 26.72 13.66
N ALA A 163 29.23 27.00 12.37
CA ALA A 163 28.81 28.32 11.91
C ALA A 163 27.49 28.79 12.54
N PHE A 164 26.66 27.83 12.95
CA PHE A 164 25.33 28.08 13.51
C PHE A 164 25.17 27.63 14.96
N ALA A 165 26.27 27.29 15.63
CA ALA A 165 26.28 27.04 17.07
C ALA A 165 25.96 28.34 17.82
N SER A 166 25.18 28.24 18.90
CA SER A 166 24.81 29.42 19.70
C SER A 166 26.04 29.98 20.44
N PRO A 167 26.14 31.31 20.66
CA PRO A 167 27.24 31.88 21.44
C PRO A 167 27.29 31.27 22.85
N GLY A 168 28.38 30.56 23.16
CA GLY A 168 28.57 29.85 24.43
C GLY A 168 28.35 28.34 24.38
N ASP A 169 27.85 27.82 23.26
CA ASP A 169 27.74 26.38 22.99
C ASP A 169 28.87 25.98 22.04
N SER A 170 30.04 25.63 22.60
CA SER A 170 31.26 25.41 21.81
C SER A 170 31.19 24.21 20.87
N GLU A 171 30.23 23.30 21.09
CA GLU A 171 30.00 22.13 20.24
C GLU A 171 28.70 22.21 19.44
N GLY A 172 27.68 22.92 19.95
CA GLY A 172 26.35 22.96 19.33
C GLY A 172 25.66 21.59 19.35
N SER A 173 24.34 21.57 19.15
CA SER A 173 23.65 20.29 18.93
C SER A 173 24.12 19.66 17.62
N PRO A 174 24.53 18.37 17.60
CA PRO A 174 25.01 17.72 16.39
C PRO A 174 23.95 17.74 15.29
N LEU A 175 24.34 18.16 14.09
CA LEU A 175 23.45 18.07 12.93
C LEU A 175 23.26 16.61 12.56
N ASP A 176 22.01 16.15 12.60
CA ASP A 176 21.69 14.81 12.15
C ASP A 176 21.58 14.81 10.62
N ALA A 177 22.60 14.27 9.97
CA ALA A 177 22.70 14.17 8.51
C ALA A 177 21.84 13.05 7.91
N SER A 178 21.10 12.28 8.73
CA SER A 178 20.27 11.17 8.26
C SER A 178 19.34 11.63 7.14
N SER A 179 19.50 11.07 5.94
CA SER A 179 18.60 11.38 4.83
C SER A 179 17.19 10.87 5.08
N CYS A 180 16.23 11.34 4.29
CA CYS A 180 14.87 10.80 4.35
C CYS A 180 14.79 9.30 4.02
N ALA A 181 15.74 8.76 3.23
CA ALA A 181 15.84 7.32 3.01
C ALA A 181 16.29 6.61 4.29
N THR A 182 17.36 7.09 4.92
CA THR A 182 17.89 6.54 6.19
C THR A 182 16.87 6.64 7.33
N LEU A 183 16.16 7.77 7.45
CA LEU A 183 15.10 7.93 8.43
C LEU A 183 13.93 6.96 8.16
N ARG A 184 13.55 6.75 6.89
CA ARG A 184 12.52 5.76 6.52
C ARG A 184 12.96 4.33 6.86
N ASP A 185 14.22 4.00 6.67
CA ASP A 185 14.75 2.67 7.04
C ASP A 185 14.76 2.48 8.56
N LYS A 186 15.11 3.52 9.33
CA LYS A 186 14.96 3.54 10.79
C LYS A 186 13.51 3.29 11.21
N LEU A 187 12.53 3.92 10.54
CA LEU A 187 11.11 3.65 10.79
C LEU A 187 10.72 2.19 10.46
N HIS A 188 11.21 1.65 9.36
CA HIS A 188 10.93 0.27 8.98
C HIS A 188 11.47 -0.73 10.01
N GLN A 189 12.71 -0.56 10.46
CA GLN A 189 13.31 -1.40 11.49
C GLN A 189 12.53 -1.28 12.82
N ALA A 190 12.20 -0.05 13.21
CA ALA A 190 11.49 0.24 14.45
C ALA A 190 10.02 -0.20 14.45
N ALA A 191 9.38 -0.35 13.28
CA ALA A 191 7.99 -0.83 13.17
C ALA A 191 7.79 -2.27 13.70
N SER A 192 8.88 -3.01 13.91
CA SER A 192 8.88 -4.34 14.55
C SER A 192 8.84 -4.29 16.09
N CYS A 193 8.88 -3.10 16.70
CA CYS A 193 8.92 -2.95 18.15
C CYS A 193 7.76 -3.71 18.84
N ALA A 194 8.10 -4.51 19.85
CA ALA A 194 7.11 -5.06 20.76
C ALA A 194 6.49 -3.91 21.57
N ALA A 195 5.19 -4.00 21.87
CA ALA A 195 4.44 -2.93 22.54
C ALA A 195 5.15 -2.40 23.80
N GLY A 196 4.93 -1.13 24.15
CA GLY A 196 5.48 -0.51 25.35
C GLY A 196 6.71 0.38 25.10
N PRO A 197 7.73 0.38 25.99
CA PRO A 197 8.80 1.39 26.00
C PRO A 197 9.60 1.50 24.70
N ALA A 198 9.90 0.37 24.05
CA ALA A 198 10.66 0.37 22.80
C ALA A 198 9.93 1.13 21.67
N CYS A 199 8.61 1.00 21.58
CA CYS A 199 7.81 1.76 20.63
C CYS A 199 7.67 3.24 21.01
N GLN A 200 7.71 3.56 22.31
CA GLN A 200 7.72 4.95 22.78
C GLN A 200 9.03 5.66 22.43
N GLU A 201 10.16 4.98 22.55
CA GLU A 201 11.45 5.49 22.09
C GLU A 201 11.48 5.66 20.56
N ALA A 202 11.01 4.64 19.83
CA ALA A 202 10.89 4.69 18.38
C ALA A 202 9.97 5.80 17.86
N TRP A 203 9.03 6.31 18.68
CA TRP A 203 8.16 7.41 18.30
C TRP A 203 8.95 8.69 17.98
N SER A 204 10.07 8.92 18.66
CA SER A 204 10.96 10.06 18.35
C SER A 204 11.45 10.03 16.89
N ASN A 205 11.71 8.83 16.33
CA ASN A 205 12.06 8.69 14.93
C ASN A 205 10.92 9.08 13.99
N VAL A 206 9.65 8.83 14.38
CA VAL A 206 8.46 9.26 13.63
C VAL A 206 8.38 10.78 13.62
N GLU A 207 8.58 11.43 14.77
CA GLU A 207 8.54 12.90 14.88
C GLU A 207 9.66 13.55 14.06
N VAL A 208 10.88 13.00 14.13
CA VAL A 208 12.02 13.45 13.32
C VAL A 208 11.73 13.29 11.83
N TYR A 209 11.22 12.13 11.40
CA TYR A 209 10.87 11.89 10.01
C TYR A 209 9.77 12.85 9.52
N ARG A 210 8.66 12.98 10.26
CA ARG A 210 7.56 13.88 9.89
C ARG A 210 8.04 15.32 9.76
N LYS A 211 8.82 15.81 10.72
CA LYS A 211 9.34 17.17 10.73
C LYS A 211 10.22 17.46 9.50
N ARG A 212 11.09 16.53 9.13
CA ARG A 212 12.14 16.78 8.13
C ARG A 212 11.81 16.30 6.72
N CYS A 213 10.97 15.27 6.60
CA CYS A 213 10.71 14.58 5.34
C CYS A 213 9.30 14.77 4.81
N GLU A 214 8.33 15.16 5.65
CA GLU A 214 6.96 15.46 5.22
C GLU A 214 6.71 16.97 5.00
N TYR A 215 7.78 17.77 4.99
CA TYR A 215 7.73 19.22 4.82
C TYR A 215 7.12 19.61 3.46
N GLY A 216 6.50 20.80 3.41
CA GLY A 216 5.91 21.36 2.18
C GLY A 216 4.65 20.64 1.71
N GLY A 217 4.03 19.82 2.56
CA GLY A 217 2.85 19.04 2.19
C GLY A 217 3.16 17.85 1.29
N MET A 218 4.36 17.26 1.45
CA MET A 218 4.75 16.00 0.80
C MET A 218 4.47 14.82 1.74
N PRO A 219 3.27 14.24 1.71
CA PRO A 219 2.94 13.11 2.58
C PRO A 219 3.78 11.86 2.24
N PRO A 220 4.01 10.96 3.21
CA PRO A 220 4.80 9.75 3.03
C PRO A 220 4.10 8.76 2.10
N GLU A 221 4.88 7.87 1.48
CA GLU A 221 4.32 6.72 0.78
C GLU A 221 3.55 5.79 1.74
N LEU A 222 2.59 5.03 1.21
CA LEU A 222 1.70 4.15 1.98
C LEU A 222 2.47 3.23 2.95
N ALA A 223 3.55 2.60 2.49
CA ALA A 223 4.35 1.70 3.32
C ALA A 223 5.03 2.42 4.50
N THR A 224 5.60 3.60 4.27
CA THR A 224 6.19 4.42 5.32
C THR A 224 5.14 4.88 6.32
N GLY A 225 3.97 5.31 5.84
CA GLY A 225 2.85 5.67 6.72
C GLY A 225 2.35 4.50 7.57
N ILE A 226 2.35 3.27 7.03
CA ILE A 226 2.04 2.06 7.79
C ILE A 226 3.10 1.81 8.88
N ASN A 227 4.39 1.97 8.58
CA ASN A 227 5.45 1.86 9.60
C ASN A 227 5.26 2.87 10.74
N GLN A 228 4.93 4.13 10.43
CA GLN A 228 4.64 5.14 11.45
C GLN A 228 3.47 4.72 12.35
N LEU A 229 2.37 4.22 11.78
CA LEU A 229 1.21 3.79 12.56
C LEU A 229 1.42 2.47 13.31
N LEU A 230 2.32 1.59 12.85
CA LEU A 230 2.74 0.41 13.62
C LEU A 230 3.45 0.83 14.90
N ILE A 231 4.37 1.80 14.81
CA ILE A 231 5.06 2.38 15.97
C ILE A 231 4.04 3.07 16.88
N ALA A 232 3.15 3.90 16.32
CA ALA A 232 2.07 4.57 17.07
C ALA A 232 1.23 3.57 17.87
N TYR A 233 0.78 2.49 17.22
CA TYR A 233 -0.01 1.44 17.84
C TYR A 233 0.74 0.77 19.00
N GLY A 234 2.03 0.45 18.82
CA GLY A 234 2.86 -0.10 19.89
C GLY A 234 3.17 0.87 21.03
N ALA A 235 3.19 2.17 20.74
CA ALA A 235 3.35 3.24 21.74
C ALA A 235 2.03 3.60 22.44
N GLY A 236 0.89 2.98 22.08
CA GLY A 236 -0.43 3.27 22.66
C GLY A 236 -1.11 4.54 22.09
N ARG A 237 -0.61 5.09 20.98
CA ARG A 237 -1.15 6.28 20.30
C ARG A 237 -2.16 5.87 19.23
N LEU A 238 -3.39 5.58 19.66
CA LEU A 238 -4.43 4.99 18.80
C LEU A 238 -5.24 6.00 17.98
N ASP A 239 -5.03 7.28 18.18
CA ASP A 239 -5.68 8.41 17.52
C ASP A 239 -4.83 9.01 16.38
N GLU A 240 -3.63 8.46 16.15
CA GLU A 240 -2.73 8.91 15.10
C GLU A 240 -3.31 8.67 13.70
N VAL A 241 -3.12 9.69 12.86
CA VAL A 241 -3.54 9.70 11.46
C VAL A 241 -2.35 10.11 10.61
N VAL A 242 -2.11 9.40 9.51
CA VAL A 242 -1.06 9.77 8.53
C VAL A 242 -1.74 10.20 7.24
N THR A 243 -1.51 11.43 6.80
CA THR A 243 -1.98 11.87 5.48
C THR A 243 -1.12 11.24 4.40
N LEU A 244 -1.73 10.81 3.30
CA LEU A 244 -1.07 10.16 2.18
C LEU A 244 -1.21 10.98 0.89
N PRO A 245 -0.34 10.76 -0.12
CA PRO A 245 -0.53 11.30 -1.46
C PRO A 245 -1.88 10.88 -2.04
N ALA A 246 -2.52 11.75 -2.82
CA ALA A 246 -3.81 11.47 -3.47
C ALA A 246 -3.80 10.19 -4.34
N LYS A 247 -2.62 9.82 -4.86
CA LYS A 247 -2.39 8.59 -5.64
C LYS A 247 -1.29 7.74 -5.00
N SER A 248 -1.60 7.15 -3.85
CA SER A 248 -0.65 6.25 -3.18
C SER A 248 -0.53 4.92 -3.89
N LYS A 249 0.72 4.44 -4.06
CA LYS A 249 0.98 3.07 -4.53
C LYS A 249 0.50 2.07 -3.47
N LEU A 250 -0.21 1.04 -3.91
CA LEU A 250 -0.69 -0.03 -3.03
C LEU A 250 0.48 -0.89 -2.55
N ILE A 251 0.36 -1.42 -1.33
CA ILE A 251 1.33 -2.39 -0.81
C ILE A 251 1.05 -3.77 -1.40
N TYR A 252 2.11 -4.58 -1.55
CA TYR A 252 2.02 -5.92 -2.11
C TYR A 252 2.15 -7.01 -1.04
N ALA A 253 1.83 -8.24 -1.44
CA ALA A 253 1.95 -9.43 -0.60
C ALA A 253 3.38 -9.61 -0.08
N GLY A 254 3.54 -9.89 1.22
CA GLY A 254 4.85 -10.09 1.84
C GLY A 254 5.59 -8.81 2.25
N GLN A 255 5.14 -7.62 1.82
CA GLN A 255 5.71 -6.36 2.30
C GLN A 255 5.45 -6.14 3.80
N PHE A 256 4.30 -6.61 4.28
CA PHE A 256 3.94 -6.66 5.69
C PHE A 256 3.38 -8.05 6.03
N PRO A 257 3.50 -8.51 7.31
CA PRO A 257 3.09 -9.86 7.70
C PRO A 257 1.63 -10.22 7.38
N LEU A 258 0.71 -9.26 7.54
CA LEU A 258 -0.73 -9.44 7.33
C LEU A 258 -1.32 -8.36 6.41
N THR A 259 -0.74 -8.24 5.22
CA THR A 259 -1.26 -7.35 4.17
C THR A 259 -2.70 -7.71 3.78
N LEU A 260 -3.57 -6.70 3.72
CA LEU A 260 -4.93 -6.84 3.18
C LEU A 260 -4.85 -7.12 1.68
N ALA A 261 -5.74 -7.96 1.17
CA ALA A 261 -5.72 -8.45 -0.21
C ALA A 261 -5.93 -7.38 -1.28
N ASP A 262 -6.50 -6.24 -0.92
CA ASP A 262 -6.62 -5.09 -1.81
C ASP A 262 -5.43 -4.12 -1.73
N GLY A 263 -4.41 -4.44 -0.92
CA GLY A 263 -3.17 -3.67 -0.78
C GLY A 263 -3.32 -2.30 -0.12
N LYS A 264 -4.44 -2.03 0.57
CA LYS A 264 -4.75 -0.71 1.17
C LYS A 264 -4.55 -0.65 2.68
N GLY A 265 -3.89 -1.64 3.28
CA GLY A 265 -3.67 -1.67 4.72
C GLY A 265 -3.19 -3.03 5.21
N VAL A 266 -3.07 -3.15 6.53
CA VAL A 266 -2.54 -4.34 7.21
C VAL A 266 -3.33 -4.64 8.49
N ILE A 267 -3.45 -5.91 8.84
CA ILE A 267 -3.93 -6.32 10.17
C ILE A 267 -2.76 -6.20 11.16
N LEU A 268 -3.02 -5.59 12.32
CA LEU A 268 -2.04 -5.45 13.40
C LEU A 268 -2.18 -6.58 14.42
N GLY A 269 -3.42 -6.91 14.74
CA GLY A 269 -3.69 -7.83 15.82
C GLY A 269 -5.14 -8.28 15.91
N VAL A 270 -5.34 -9.32 16.71
CA VAL A 270 -6.65 -9.87 17.07
C VAL A 270 -6.66 -10.02 18.58
N CYS A 271 -7.53 -9.27 19.24
CA CYS A 271 -7.72 -9.34 20.69
C CYS A 271 -6.42 -9.19 21.48
N GLY A 272 -5.62 -8.20 21.08
CA GLY A 272 -4.30 -7.91 21.65
C GLY A 272 -3.18 -8.83 21.20
N GLN A 273 -3.47 -9.95 20.52
CA GLN A 273 -2.43 -10.81 19.94
C GLN A 273 -1.95 -10.24 18.60
N ARG A 274 -0.65 -10.27 18.33
CA ARG A 274 -0.03 -9.79 17.07
C ARG A 274 0.47 -10.96 16.21
N PRO A 275 -0.41 -11.66 15.48
CA PRO A 275 0.02 -12.73 14.58
C PRO A 275 0.88 -12.17 13.44
N LEU A 276 1.97 -12.87 13.12
CA LEU A 276 2.88 -12.50 12.02
C LEU A 276 2.65 -13.35 10.74
N LYS A 277 1.65 -14.23 10.75
CA LYS A 277 1.34 -15.14 9.63
C LYS A 277 -0.16 -15.31 9.50
N ALA A 278 -0.65 -15.47 8.27
CA ALA A 278 -2.07 -15.60 7.97
C ALA A 278 -2.73 -16.77 8.73
N LYS A 279 -2.09 -17.94 8.81
CA LYS A 279 -2.58 -19.09 9.61
C LYS A 279 -2.80 -18.73 11.08
N ALA A 280 -1.80 -18.14 11.74
CA ALA A 280 -1.90 -17.73 13.15
C ALA A 280 -2.96 -16.64 13.35
N TYR A 281 -3.12 -15.73 12.38
CA TYR A 281 -4.21 -14.76 12.36
C TYR A 281 -5.59 -15.42 12.31
N LEU A 282 -5.78 -16.42 11.45
CA LEU A 282 -7.06 -17.13 11.33
C LEU A 282 -7.40 -17.94 12.59
N GLU A 283 -6.40 -18.54 13.22
CA GLU A 283 -6.54 -19.25 14.51
C GLU A 283 -6.91 -18.28 15.64
N ALA A 284 -6.19 -17.16 15.78
CA ALA A 284 -6.49 -16.12 16.76
C ALA A 284 -7.90 -15.53 16.56
N ARG A 285 -8.30 -15.30 15.31
CA ARG A 285 -9.64 -14.83 14.95
C ARG A 285 -10.73 -15.83 15.30
N ALA A 286 -10.50 -17.12 15.08
CA ALA A 286 -11.47 -18.16 15.45
C ALA A 286 -11.62 -18.28 16.97
N ALA A 287 -10.51 -18.15 17.71
CA ALA A 287 -10.50 -18.21 19.17
C ALA A 287 -11.15 -16.96 19.81
N CYS A 288 -11.08 -15.80 19.15
CA CYS A 288 -11.57 -14.55 19.72
C CYS A 288 -13.00 -14.16 19.27
N GLN A 289 -13.98 -15.01 19.56
CA GLN A 289 -15.39 -14.69 19.33
C GLN A 289 -15.83 -13.51 20.21
N GLY A 290 -16.31 -12.42 19.61
CA GLY A 290 -16.79 -11.24 20.35
C GLY A 290 -15.73 -10.21 20.77
N GLY A 291 -14.46 -10.40 20.39
CA GLY A 291 -13.39 -9.42 20.64
C GLY A 291 -13.20 -8.43 19.49
N THR A 292 -11.95 -8.06 19.19
CA THR A 292 -11.62 -7.06 18.15
C THR A 292 -10.50 -7.51 17.21
N VAL A 293 -10.49 -6.96 15.99
CA VAL A 293 -9.37 -6.99 15.05
C VAL A 293 -8.86 -5.57 14.89
N ASP A 294 -7.59 -5.35 15.19
CA ASP A 294 -6.92 -4.07 15.02
C ASP A 294 -6.30 -3.99 13.61
N VAL A 295 -6.51 -2.87 12.93
CA VAL A 295 -6.15 -2.67 11.52
C VAL A 295 -5.53 -1.28 11.31
N ILE A 296 -4.54 -1.19 10.43
CA ILE A 296 -4.17 0.07 9.75
C ILE A 296 -4.81 0.06 8.38
N ARG A 297 -5.53 1.11 8.04
CA ARG A 297 -6.29 1.14 6.79
C ARG A 297 -6.31 2.51 6.14
N MET A 298 -6.10 2.51 4.83
CA MET A 298 -6.27 3.69 4.00
C MET A 298 -7.76 4.00 3.83
N VAL A 299 -8.13 5.24 4.15
CA VAL A 299 -9.46 5.81 3.98
C VAL A 299 -9.41 7.05 3.11
N GLY A 300 -10.42 7.22 2.27
CA GLY A 300 -10.65 8.47 1.54
C GLY A 300 -11.39 9.47 2.42
N THR A 301 -11.02 10.74 2.32
CA THR A 301 -11.71 11.86 2.98
C THR A 301 -12.58 12.63 1.97
N PRO A 302 -13.58 13.44 2.44
CA PRO A 302 -14.47 14.19 1.55
C PRO A 302 -13.75 15.16 0.60
N ASP A 303 -12.60 15.69 1.02
CA ASP A 303 -11.71 16.57 0.25
C ASP A 303 -10.79 15.79 -0.71
N GLN A 304 -11.11 14.52 -1.00
CA GLN A 304 -10.34 13.62 -1.88
C GLN A 304 -8.91 13.31 -1.43
N ARG A 305 -8.55 13.65 -0.19
CA ARG A 305 -7.27 13.20 0.39
C ARG A 305 -7.38 11.73 0.81
N GLN A 306 -6.22 11.10 0.90
CA GLN A 306 -6.09 9.75 1.44
C GLN A 306 -5.43 9.87 2.81
N GLN A 307 -5.91 9.11 3.78
CA GLN A 307 -5.33 9.04 5.11
C GLN A 307 -5.22 7.59 5.54
N LEU A 308 -4.17 7.25 6.28
CA LEU A 308 -4.11 6.02 7.06
C LEU A 308 -4.67 6.28 8.44
N GLN A 309 -5.50 5.36 8.91
CA GLN A 309 -6.06 5.40 10.25
C GLN A 309 -5.89 4.04 10.94
N LEU A 310 -5.67 4.10 12.24
CA LEU A 310 -5.79 2.97 13.15
C LEU A 310 -7.26 2.74 13.50
N GLY A 311 -7.70 1.50 13.47
CA GLY A 311 -9.04 1.15 13.91
C GLY A 311 -9.12 -0.23 14.55
N SER A 312 -10.12 -0.37 15.42
CA SER A 312 -10.44 -1.62 16.09
C SER A 312 -11.83 -2.06 15.67
N ILE A 313 -11.90 -3.19 14.97
CA ILE A 313 -13.10 -3.72 14.38
C ILE A 313 -13.68 -4.76 15.33
N PRO A 314 -14.91 -4.61 15.83
CA PRO A 314 -15.53 -5.64 16.65
C PRO A 314 -15.78 -6.91 15.82
N LEU A 315 -15.37 -8.05 16.36
CA LEU A 315 -15.66 -9.36 15.78
C LEU A 315 -17.13 -9.71 16.07
N PRO A 316 -17.97 -9.84 15.03
CA PRO A 316 -19.38 -10.14 15.24
C PRO A 316 -19.61 -11.53 15.80
N THR A 317 -20.67 -11.62 16.60
CA THR A 317 -21.43 -12.85 16.85
C THR A 317 -22.86 -12.58 16.34
N PRO A 318 -23.44 -13.31 15.36
CA PRO A 318 -23.01 -14.55 14.70
C PRO A 318 -22.68 -14.44 13.19
N LEU A 319 -22.66 -13.23 12.61
CA LEU A 319 -22.41 -13.09 11.16
C LEU A 319 -20.93 -13.35 10.82
N PRO A 320 -20.60 -14.03 9.72
CA PRO A 320 -19.22 -14.16 9.28
C PRO A 320 -18.58 -12.78 9.08
N ILE A 321 -17.34 -12.60 9.53
CA ILE A 321 -16.61 -11.34 9.42
C ILE A 321 -16.54 -10.84 7.97
N THR A 322 -16.44 -11.75 7.01
CA THR A 322 -16.43 -11.46 5.57
C THR A 322 -17.76 -10.89 5.06
N GLN A 323 -18.85 -11.03 5.81
CA GLN A 323 -20.13 -10.38 5.51
C GLN A 323 -20.24 -8.96 6.06
N LEU A 324 -19.59 -8.66 7.17
CA LEU A 324 -19.59 -7.32 7.75
C LEU A 324 -18.41 -6.48 7.28
N TYR A 325 -17.28 -7.11 6.95
CA TYR A 325 -16.04 -6.43 6.62
C TYR A 325 -15.40 -7.16 5.42
N PRO A 326 -16.00 -7.08 4.22
CA PRO A 326 -15.50 -7.78 3.03
C PRO A 326 -14.09 -7.33 2.61
N TRP A 327 -13.66 -6.15 3.04
CA TRP A 327 -12.31 -5.61 2.84
C TRP A 327 -11.28 -6.10 3.86
N LEU A 328 -11.72 -6.79 4.92
CA LEU A 328 -10.85 -7.32 5.98
C LEU A 328 -10.39 -8.74 5.65
N PHE A 329 -9.79 -8.87 4.47
CA PHE A 329 -9.29 -10.12 3.93
C PHE A 329 -7.79 -10.01 3.73
N VAL A 330 -6.98 -10.92 4.29
CA VAL A 330 -5.53 -10.91 4.05
C VAL A 330 -5.17 -11.67 2.78
N VAL A 331 -4.07 -11.30 2.10
CA VAL A 331 -3.67 -11.88 0.78
C VAL A 331 -3.76 -13.41 0.77
N ASP A 332 -3.23 -14.08 1.79
CA ASP A 332 -3.15 -15.54 1.85
C ASP A 332 -4.35 -16.19 2.56
N GLU A 333 -5.34 -15.41 3.00
CA GLU A 333 -6.53 -15.95 3.65
C GLU A 333 -7.29 -16.88 2.73
N ARG A 334 -7.36 -16.55 1.44
CA ARG A 334 -8.07 -17.38 0.46
C ARG A 334 -7.44 -18.73 0.31
N MET A 335 -6.12 -18.76 0.17
CA MET A 335 -5.36 -20.00 0.04
C MET A 335 -5.61 -20.90 1.26
N HIS A 336 -5.57 -20.35 2.47
CA HIS A 336 -5.87 -21.11 3.68
C HIS A 336 -7.34 -21.53 3.82
N GLU A 337 -8.30 -20.73 3.33
CA GLU A 337 -9.70 -21.15 3.22
C GLU A 337 -9.87 -22.31 2.25
N ASP A 338 -9.22 -22.22 1.09
CA ASP A 338 -9.25 -23.24 0.05
C ASP A 338 -8.62 -24.54 0.59
N ASP A 339 -7.45 -24.47 1.24
CA ASP A 339 -6.78 -25.60 1.89
C ASP A 339 -7.66 -26.28 2.94
N ARG A 340 -8.35 -25.48 3.78
CA ARG A 340 -9.31 -26.00 4.78
C ARG A 340 -10.53 -26.65 4.13
N ALA A 341 -10.94 -26.19 2.94
CA ALA A 341 -12.07 -26.75 2.22
C ALA A 341 -11.70 -28.05 1.46
N LEU A 342 -10.42 -28.29 1.16
CA LEU A 342 -9.98 -29.47 0.40
C LEU A 342 -10.38 -30.82 1.03
N PRO A 343 -10.20 -31.08 2.34
CA PRO A 343 -10.64 -32.33 2.94
C PRO A 343 -12.15 -32.56 2.82
N SER A 344 -12.96 -31.52 3.05
CA SER A 344 -14.41 -31.59 2.90
C SER A 344 -14.82 -31.86 1.45
N LEU A 345 -14.15 -31.21 0.48
CA LEU A 345 -14.38 -31.46 -0.94
C LEU A 345 -14.05 -32.91 -1.32
N ARG A 346 -12.92 -33.45 -0.85
CA ARG A 346 -12.54 -34.87 -1.07
C ARG A 346 -13.60 -35.81 -0.50
N GLY A 347 -13.99 -35.62 0.76
CA GLY A 347 -15.01 -36.44 1.42
C GLY A 347 -16.35 -36.38 0.70
N ALA A 348 -16.78 -35.19 0.26
CA ALA A 348 -18.01 -35.01 -0.50
C ALA A 348 -17.96 -35.73 -1.86
N LEU A 349 -16.82 -35.67 -2.56
CA LEU A 349 -16.62 -36.37 -3.83
C LEU A 349 -16.62 -37.90 -3.66
N ASP A 350 -16.01 -38.41 -2.59
CA ASP A 350 -16.00 -39.84 -2.29
C ASP A 350 -17.41 -40.34 -1.97
N ALA A 351 -18.17 -39.58 -1.19
CA ALA A 351 -19.55 -39.89 -0.84
C ALA A 351 -20.50 -39.92 -2.05
N LEU A 352 -20.21 -39.20 -3.14
CA LEU A 352 -21.08 -39.23 -4.34
C LEU A 352 -21.23 -40.62 -4.95
N SER A 353 -20.25 -41.50 -4.76
CA SER A 353 -20.29 -42.88 -5.28
C SER A 353 -21.32 -43.77 -4.58
N THR A 354 -21.70 -43.43 -3.34
CA THR A 354 -22.65 -44.19 -2.52
C THR A 354 -24.05 -43.59 -2.50
N VAL A 355 -24.27 -42.45 -3.17
CA VAL A 355 -25.58 -41.78 -3.19
C VAL A 355 -26.61 -42.62 -3.98
N PRO A 356 -27.81 -42.88 -3.42
CA PRO A 356 -28.90 -43.53 -4.13
C PRO A 356 -29.21 -42.86 -5.46
N LYS A 357 -29.64 -43.64 -6.47
CA LYS A 357 -29.82 -43.12 -7.83
C LYS A 357 -30.78 -41.94 -7.92
N ALA A 358 -31.82 -41.93 -7.09
CA ALA A 358 -32.83 -40.87 -7.05
C ALA A 358 -32.26 -39.50 -6.63
N ASP A 359 -31.28 -39.48 -5.73
CA ASP A 359 -30.75 -38.24 -5.13
C ASP A 359 -29.44 -37.77 -5.77
N ALA A 360 -28.85 -38.59 -6.66
CA ALA A 360 -27.52 -38.37 -7.22
C ALA A 360 -27.36 -37.00 -7.88
N VAL A 361 -28.37 -36.49 -8.59
CA VAL A 361 -28.30 -35.18 -9.26
C VAL A 361 -28.37 -34.04 -8.24
N ALA A 362 -29.28 -34.11 -7.27
CA ALA A 362 -29.40 -33.10 -6.22
C ALA A 362 -28.12 -33.00 -5.39
N LYS A 363 -27.53 -34.14 -4.99
CA LYS A 363 -26.26 -34.19 -4.26
C LYS A 363 -25.08 -33.69 -5.10
N LEU A 364 -25.04 -33.98 -6.40
CA LEU A 364 -24.02 -33.44 -7.30
C LEU A 364 -24.11 -31.91 -7.37
N VAL A 365 -25.31 -31.35 -7.60
CA VAL A 365 -25.51 -29.89 -7.64
C VAL A 365 -25.14 -29.25 -6.30
N ALA A 366 -25.57 -29.84 -5.18
CA ALA A 366 -25.26 -29.32 -3.85
C ALA A 366 -23.76 -29.35 -3.53
N LEU A 367 -23.03 -30.40 -3.93
CA LEU A 367 -21.57 -30.47 -3.77
C LEU A 367 -20.89 -29.34 -4.53
N PHE A 368 -21.18 -29.22 -5.83
CA PHE A 368 -20.54 -28.21 -6.67
C PHE A 368 -21.00 -26.79 -6.29
N ASP A 369 -22.22 -26.61 -5.77
CA ASP A 369 -22.64 -25.31 -5.22
C ASP A 369 -21.84 -24.95 -3.97
N THR A 370 -21.73 -25.90 -3.03
CA THR A 370 -21.01 -25.73 -1.76
C THR A 370 -19.55 -25.37 -2.00
N HIS A 371 -18.90 -26.06 -2.95
CA HIS A 371 -17.48 -25.92 -3.23
C HIS A 371 -17.15 -25.08 -4.48
N ALA A 372 -18.13 -24.38 -5.08
CA ALA A 372 -17.92 -23.64 -6.33
C ALA A 372 -16.75 -22.66 -6.25
N GLY A 373 -16.68 -21.87 -5.17
CA GLY A 373 -15.66 -20.85 -5.00
C GLY A 373 -14.25 -21.42 -4.92
N VAL A 374 -14.06 -22.56 -4.24
CA VAL A 374 -12.75 -23.21 -4.11
C VAL A 374 -12.38 -23.93 -5.41
N ILE A 375 -13.32 -24.58 -6.08
CA ILE A 375 -13.08 -25.24 -7.39
C ILE A 375 -12.73 -24.21 -8.47
N ALA A 376 -13.37 -23.04 -8.47
CA ALA A 376 -13.06 -21.98 -9.43
C ALA A 376 -11.70 -21.32 -9.16
N GLY A 377 -11.33 -21.12 -7.88
CA GLY A 377 -10.17 -20.32 -7.49
C GLY A 377 -8.89 -21.09 -7.18
N SER A 378 -8.96 -22.39 -6.89
CA SER A 378 -7.81 -23.18 -6.44
C SER A 378 -7.44 -24.29 -7.43
N TYR A 379 -6.17 -24.27 -7.87
CA TYR A 379 -5.61 -25.32 -8.73
C TYR A 379 -5.67 -26.70 -8.06
N ASP A 380 -5.34 -26.78 -6.77
CA ASP A 380 -5.35 -28.04 -6.02
C ASP A 380 -6.76 -28.62 -5.90
N ALA A 381 -7.77 -27.77 -5.74
CA ALA A 381 -9.17 -28.19 -5.74
C ALA A 381 -9.59 -28.75 -7.10
N GLN A 382 -9.17 -28.10 -8.19
CA GLN A 382 -9.40 -28.60 -9.54
C GLN A 382 -8.71 -29.95 -9.77
N GLN A 383 -7.50 -30.15 -9.25
CA GLN A 383 -6.81 -31.44 -9.32
C GLN A 383 -7.54 -32.54 -8.53
N VAL A 384 -8.07 -32.22 -7.34
CA VAL A 384 -8.90 -33.13 -6.56
C VAL A 384 -10.14 -33.56 -7.35
N VAL A 385 -10.85 -32.61 -7.96
CA VAL A 385 -12.03 -32.89 -8.79
C VAL A 385 -11.65 -33.70 -10.04
N ARG A 386 -10.58 -33.32 -10.74
CA ARG A 386 -10.06 -34.02 -11.93
C ARG A 386 -9.74 -35.49 -11.65
N LYS A 387 -9.13 -35.80 -10.51
CA LYS A 387 -8.84 -37.19 -10.09
C LYS A 387 -10.10 -38.06 -9.98
N LYS A 388 -11.26 -37.45 -9.79
CA LYS A 388 -12.56 -38.13 -9.70
C LYS A 388 -13.34 -38.14 -11.02
N ASP A 389 -12.80 -37.58 -12.10
CA ASP A 389 -13.52 -37.43 -13.37
C ASP A 389 -14.16 -38.73 -13.87
N SER A 390 -13.38 -39.82 -13.98
CA SER A 390 -13.92 -41.10 -14.46
C SER A 390 -15.05 -41.64 -13.56
N ALA A 391 -15.02 -41.37 -12.25
CA ALA A 391 -16.05 -41.79 -11.31
C ALA A 391 -17.33 -40.94 -11.40
N LEU A 392 -17.20 -39.68 -11.85
CA LEU A 392 -18.31 -38.73 -11.96
C LEU A 392 -19.11 -38.86 -13.27
N VAL A 393 -18.60 -39.58 -14.27
CA VAL A 393 -19.24 -39.80 -15.58
C VAL A 393 -20.73 -40.12 -15.47
N ARG A 394 -21.10 -41.13 -14.67
CA ARG A 394 -22.51 -41.56 -14.51
C ARG A 394 -23.38 -40.48 -13.86
N SER A 395 -22.82 -39.67 -12.96
CA SER A 395 -23.55 -38.57 -12.31
C SER A 395 -23.82 -37.44 -13.29
N PHE A 396 -22.86 -37.15 -14.17
CA PHE A 396 -22.99 -36.16 -15.24
C PHE A 396 -23.96 -36.61 -16.35
N GLU A 397 -24.00 -37.89 -16.70
CA GLU A 397 -25.05 -38.43 -17.58
C GLU A 397 -26.45 -38.24 -16.99
N ARG A 398 -26.61 -38.48 -15.68
CA ARG A 398 -27.90 -38.26 -14.98
C ARG A 398 -28.27 -36.79 -14.92
N LEU A 399 -27.30 -35.91 -14.70
CA LEU A 399 -27.49 -34.46 -14.78
C LEU A 399 -28.03 -34.05 -16.15
N ALA A 400 -27.41 -34.55 -17.23
CA ALA A 400 -27.89 -34.31 -18.59
C ALA A 400 -29.32 -34.85 -18.80
N LYS A 401 -29.64 -36.07 -18.31
CA LYS A 401 -31.00 -36.63 -18.37
C LYS A 401 -32.02 -35.77 -17.61
N ALA A 402 -31.67 -35.26 -16.43
CA ALA A 402 -32.53 -34.37 -15.65
C ALA A 402 -32.82 -33.06 -16.43
N LYS A 403 -31.82 -32.50 -17.11
CA LYS A 403 -32.00 -31.35 -18.01
C LYS A 403 -32.92 -31.65 -19.19
N LEU A 404 -32.74 -32.81 -19.82
CA LEU A 404 -33.59 -33.25 -20.92
C LEU A 404 -35.05 -33.40 -20.49
N ALA A 405 -35.28 -34.01 -19.32
CA ALA A 405 -36.61 -34.22 -18.77
C ALA A 405 -37.32 -32.90 -18.42
N GLY A 406 -36.58 -31.92 -17.88
CA GLY A 406 -37.12 -30.61 -17.55
C GLY A 406 -37.12 -29.60 -18.70
N ALA A 407 -36.59 -29.96 -19.88
CA ALA A 407 -36.36 -29.02 -20.97
C ALA A 407 -37.67 -28.31 -21.41
N PRO A 408 -37.61 -27.02 -21.78
CA PRO A 408 -38.79 -26.30 -22.26
C PRO A 408 -39.45 -27.00 -23.44
N ARG A 409 -40.78 -26.88 -23.52
CA ARG A 409 -41.60 -27.45 -24.61
C ARG A 409 -41.04 -27.01 -25.97
N ARG A 410 -41.23 -27.84 -27.00
CA ARG A 410 -40.73 -27.54 -28.36
C ARG A 410 -41.23 -26.20 -28.92
N SER A 411 -42.39 -25.74 -28.47
CA SER A 411 -42.97 -24.45 -28.83
C SER A 411 -42.22 -23.25 -28.23
N ASP A 412 -41.51 -23.43 -27.12
CA ASP A 412 -40.72 -22.38 -26.46
C ASP A 412 -39.29 -22.36 -27.00
N VAL A 413 -39.17 -21.93 -28.26
CA VAL A 413 -37.94 -21.97 -29.04
C VAL A 413 -36.82 -21.17 -28.38
N ALA A 414 -37.12 -19.97 -27.86
CA ALA A 414 -36.12 -19.07 -27.28
C ALA A 414 -35.50 -19.63 -26.00
N ASN A 415 -36.32 -20.07 -25.04
CA ASN A 415 -35.81 -20.62 -23.77
C ASN A 415 -35.09 -21.95 -23.97
N ARG A 416 -35.61 -22.81 -24.85
CA ARG A 416 -34.95 -24.08 -25.20
C ARG A 416 -33.58 -23.85 -25.84
N TRP A 417 -33.48 -22.88 -26.75
CA TRP A 417 -32.22 -22.52 -27.40
C TRP A 417 -31.22 -21.96 -26.38
N GLY A 418 -31.64 -20.98 -25.55
CA GLY A 418 -30.79 -20.39 -24.51
C GLY A 418 -30.29 -21.41 -23.49
N MET A 419 -31.17 -22.30 -23.02
CA MET A 419 -30.81 -23.36 -22.07
C MET A 419 -29.74 -24.28 -22.65
N VAL A 420 -29.90 -24.75 -23.90
CA VAL A 420 -28.91 -25.65 -24.54
C VAL A 420 -27.55 -24.98 -24.68
N HIS A 421 -27.50 -23.70 -25.06
CA HIS A 421 -26.23 -22.98 -25.20
C HIS A 421 -25.51 -22.80 -23.86
N ARG A 422 -26.23 -22.43 -22.80
CA ARG A 422 -25.64 -22.36 -21.44
C ARG A 422 -25.19 -23.74 -20.97
N ALA A 423 -26.06 -24.74 -21.12
CA ALA A 423 -25.83 -26.11 -20.68
C ALA A 423 -24.59 -26.76 -21.31
N LYS A 424 -24.20 -26.36 -22.54
CA LYS A 424 -22.99 -26.87 -23.19
C LYS A 424 -21.70 -26.46 -22.49
N ARG A 425 -21.61 -25.21 -22.01
CA ARG A 425 -20.40 -24.71 -21.33
C ARG A 425 -20.46 -24.94 -19.83
N ARG A 426 -21.65 -24.76 -19.25
CA ARG A 426 -21.89 -24.76 -17.80
C ARG A 426 -22.90 -25.85 -17.46
N PRO A 427 -22.46 -27.04 -17.02
CA PRO A 427 -23.34 -28.19 -16.80
C PRO A 427 -24.38 -27.93 -15.70
N PHE A 428 -24.12 -27.00 -14.78
CA PHE A 428 -25.02 -26.65 -13.68
C PHE A 428 -25.92 -25.43 -13.96
N ALA A 429 -25.77 -24.76 -15.10
CA ALA A 429 -26.64 -23.62 -15.43
C ALA A 429 -28.11 -24.06 -15.47
N ASP A 430 -29.04 -23.28 -14.90
CA ASP A 430 -30.48 -23.63 -14.83
C ASP A 430 -30.80 -24.87 -13.96
N MET A 431 -29.91 -25.30 -13.07
CA MET A 431 -30.19 -26.39 -12.12
C MET A 431 -30.44 -25.84 -10.73
N ALA A 432 -31.58 -26.18 -10.13
CA ALA A 432 -31.84 -25.89 -8.73
C ALA A 432 -31.12 -26.89 -7.80
N LEU A 433 -30.95 -26.54 -6.53
CA LEU A 433 -30.37 -27.44 -5.51
C LEU A 433 -31.13 -28.77 -5.35
N SER A 434 -32.41 -28.80 -5.74
CA SER A 434 -33.22 -30.02 -5.80
C SER A 434 -32.81 -31.00 -6.92
N GLY A 435 -31.84 -30.63 -7.76
CA GLY A 435 -31.43 -31.42 -8.93
C GLY A 435 -32.40 -31.35 -10.10
N LYS A 436 -33.45 -30.51 -10.03
CA LYS A 436 -34.41 -30.28 -11.11
C LYS A 436 -33.99 -29.07 -11.96
N LEU A 437 -34.32 -29.12 -13.26
CA LEU A 437 -34.15 -27.97 -14.14
C LEU A 437 -35.13 -26.86 -13.72
N SER A 438 -34.62 -25.67 -13.51
CA SER A 438 -35.39 -24.44 -13.32
C SER A 438 -34.65 -23.32 -14.05
N LEU A 439 -35.27 -22.80 -15.11
CA LEU A 439 -34.64 -21.78 -15.96
C LEU A 439 -34.31 -20.54 -15.11
N GLY A 440 -33.07 -20.07 -15.20
CA GLY A 440 -32.59 -18.96 -14.39
C GLY A 440 -32.30 -19.33 -12.93
N ALA A 441 -32.29 -20.61 -12.55
CA ALA A 441 -31.86 -20.99 -11.21
C ALA A 441 -30.41 -20.53 -10.96
N ALA A 442 -30.26 -19.68 -9.94
CA ALA A 442 -28.99 -19.16 -9.47
C ALA A 442 -28.41 -20.12 -8.43
N THR A 443 -27.38 -20.86 -8.83
CA THR A 443 -26.51 -21.60 -7.92
C THR A 443 -25.08 -21.13 -8.14
N ARG A 444 -24.22 -21.21 -7.12
CA ARG A 444 -22.80 -20.88 -7.26
C ARG A 444 -22.11 -21.81 -8.26
N ALA A 445 -22.58 -23.04 -8.38
CA ALA A 445 -22.12 -24.02 -9.36
C ALA A 445 -22.34 -23.56 -10.82
N HIS A 446 -23.28 -22.64 -11.07
CA HIS A 446 -23.59 -22.12 -12.40
C HIS A 446 -22.33 -21.61 -13.12
N PHE A 447 -21.40 -20.99 -12.39
CA PHE A 447 -20.24 -20.32 -12.98
C PHE A 447 -19.08 -21.24 -13.31
N LEU A 448 -19.16 -22.51 -12.93
CA LEU A 448 -18.07 -23.46 -13.15
C LEU A 448 -18.01 -23.86 -14.62
N ASP A 449 -16.87 -23.56 -15.25
CA ASP A 449 -16.45 -24.19 -16.48
C ASP A 449 -15.65 -25.45 -16.14
N LEU A 450 -16.23 -26.61 -16.43
CA LEU A 450 -15.68 -27.91 -16.04
C LEU A 450 -15.15 -28.69 -17.24
N ALA A 451 -15.14 -28.12 -18.44
CA ALA A 451 -14.67 -28.82 -19.64
C ALA A 451 -13.21 -29.28 -19.48
N ASP A 452 -12.35 -28.40 -18.97
CA ASP A 452 -10.93 -28.70 -18.80
C ASP A 452 -10.65 -29.51 -17.53
N VAL A 453 -11.49 -29.37 -16.50
CA VAL A 453 -11.33 -30.03 -15.19
C VAL A 453 -11.86 -31.47 -15.22
N LEU A 454 -12.96 -31.71 -15.94
CA LEU A 454 -13.69 -32.99 -15.99
C LEU A 454 -13.98 -33.41 -17.44
N PRO A 455 -12.96 -33.61 -18.28
CA PRO A 455 -13.17 -33.85 -19.71
C PRO A 455 -14.00 -35.10 -20.00
N LYS A 456 -13.85 -36.19 -19.24
CA LYS A 456 -14.61 -37.44 -19.47
C LYS A 456 -16.06 -37.29 -19.05
N SER A 457 -16.32 -36.70 -17.89
CA SER A 457 -17.68 -36.45 -17.41
C SER A 457 -18.42 -35.47 -18.32
N MET A 458 -17.74 -34.43 -18.79
CA MET A 458 -18.30 -33.45 -19.72
C MET A 458 -18.58 -34.06 -21.10
N ALA A 459 -17.70 -34.94 -21.60
CA ALA A 459 -17.95 -35.69 -22.84
C ALA A 459 -19.21 -36.56 -22.74
N ALA A 460 -19.37 -37.32 -21.65
CA ALA A 460 -20.56 -38.14 -21.41
C ALA A 460 -21.83 -37.30 -21.25
N TYR A 461 -21.74 -36.18 -20.52
CA TYR A 461 -22.81 -35.21 -20.39
C TYR A 461 -23.24 -34.65 -21.76
N HIS A 462 -22.28 -34.23 -22.61
CA HIS A 462 -22.55 -33.72 -23.95
C HIS A 462 -23.14 -34.78 -24.89
N GLN A 463 -22.69 -36.03 -24.78
CA GLN A 463 -23.24 -37.14 -25.56
C GLN A 463 -24.75 -37.30 -25.29
N VAL A 464 -25.16 -37.27 -24.01
CA VAL A 464 -26.58 -37.32 -23.62
C VAL A 464 -27.32 -36.06 -24.08
N LEU A 465 -26.74 -34.87 -23.89
CA LEU A 465 -27.34 -33.60 -24.33
C LEU A 465 -27.40 -33.46 -25.87
N GLY A 466 -26.65 -34.26 -26.60
CA GLY A 466 -26.48 -34.20 -28.05
C GLY A 466 -27.78 -34.35 -28.82
N HIS A 467 -28.74 -35.14 -28.31
CA HIS A 467 -30.06 -35.25 -28.93
C HIS A 467 -30.82 -33.91 -28.90
N LEU A 468 -30.88 -33.25 -27.74
CA LEU A 468 -31.51 -31.94 -27.60
C LEU A 468 -30.74 -30.87 -28.39
N SER A 469 -29.41 -30.93 -28.40
CA SER A 469 -28.57 -30.03 -29.20
C SER A 469 -28.84 -30.16 -30.70
N ARG A 470 -29.02 -31.37 -31.21
CA ARG A 470 -29.41 -31.61 -32.62
C ARG A 470 -30.81 -31.07 -32.89
N GLN A 471 -31.78 -31.33 -32.02
CA GLN A 471 -33.13 -30.79 -32.16
C GLN A 471 -33.17 -29.26 -32.19
N VAL A 472 -32.32 -28.58 -31.41
CA VAL A 472 -32.22 -27.12 -31.44
C VAL A 472 -31.46 -26.62 -32.66
N LYS A 473 -30.42 -27.34 -33.13
CA LYS A 473 -29.64 -26.98 -34.32
C LYS A 473 -30.46 -27.08 -35.62
N PHE A 474 -31.28 -28.13 -35.74
CA PHE A 474 -32.11 -28.42 -36.91
C PHE A 474 -33.57 -27.96 -36.77
N GLY A 475 -33.99 -27.56 -35.56
CA GLY A 475 -35.32 -27.01 -35.31
C GLY A 475 -35.44 -25.54 -35.68
N LYS A 476 -36.63 -24.97 -35.43
CA LYS A 476 -36.84 -23.52 -35.55
C LYS A 476 -35.84 -22.80 -34.65
N ARG A 477 -35.09 -21.85 -35.22
CA ARG A 477 -34.22 -20.96 -34.47
C ARG A 477 -35.04 -19.79 -33.92
N PRO A 478 -34.63 -19.18 -32.79
CA PRO A 478 -35.25 -17.95 -32.35
C PRO A 478 -35.12 -16.89 -33.46
N THR A 479 -36.18 -16.10 -33.67
CA THR A 479 -36.14 -15.01 -34.65
C THR A 479 -35.17 -13.91 -34.19
N ALA A 480 -34.73 -13.04 -35.11
CA ALA A 480 -33.90 -11.89 -34.75
C ALA A 480 -34.58 -11.01 -33.68
N ALA A 481 -35.91 -10.84 -33.76
CA ALA A 481 -36.69 -10.12 -32.74
C ALA A 481 -36.65 -10.81 -31.37
N GLN A 482 -36.80 -12.15 -31.32
CA GLN A 482 -36.72 -12.90 -30.06
C GLN A 482 -35.30 -12.85 -29.45
N LEU A 483 -34.26 -12.92 -30.28
CA LEU A 483 -32.89 -12.74 -29.84
C LEU A 483 -32.64 -11.30 -29.36
N GLY A 484 -33.22 -10.32 -30.06
CA GLY A 484 -33.19 -8.91 -29.68
C GLY A 484 -33.80 -8.67 -28.29
N LEU A 485 -35.01 -9.19 -28.04
CA LEU A 485 -35.68 -9.11 -26.74
C LEU A 485 -34.88 -9.80 -25.63
N ALA A 486 -34.34 -11.00 -25.89
CA ALA A 486 -33.52 -11.72 -24.92
C ALA A 486 -32.21 -10.97 -24.60
N LYS A 487 -31.59 -10.36 -25.62
CA LYS A 487 -30.40 -9.52 -25.45
C LYS A 487 -30.72 -8.28 -24.63
N GLU A 488 -31.80 -7.56 -24.97
CA GLU A 488 -32.24 -6.37 -24.25
C GLU A 488 -32.52 -6.66 -22.77
N PHE A 489 -33.22 -7.77 -22.49
CA PHE A 489 -33.45 -8.24 -21.13
C PHE A 489 -32.13 -8.54 -20.41
N GLY A 490 -31.19 -9.24 -21.06
CA GLY A 490 -29.86 -9.52 -20.51
C GLY A 490 -29.06 -8.24 -20.22
N ASP A 491 -29.10 -7.27 -21.14
CA ASP A 491 -28.43 -5.98 -20.98
C ASP A 491 -29.06 -5.17 -19.83
N GLN A 492 -30.38 -5.24 -19.66
CA GLN A 492 -31.09 -4.62 -18.54
C GLN A 492 -30.67 -5.23 -17.21
N ARG A 493 -30.62 -6.57 -17.11
CA ARG A 493 -30.15 -7.28 -15.91
C ARG A 493 -28.68 -6.97 -15.60
N ALA A 494 -27.81 -6.95 -16.61
CA ALA A 494 -26.41 -6.57 -16.44
C ALA A 494 -26.27 -5.11 -15.95
N ARG A 495 -27.09 -4.17 -16.45
CA ARG A 495 -27.14 -2.80 -15.93
C ARG A 495 -27.62 -2.75 -14.48
N ALA A 496 -28.66 -3.51 -14.13
CA ALA A 496 -29.17 -3.59 -12.76
C ALA A 496 -28.11 -4.14 -11.79
N CYS A 497 -27.45 -5.25 -12.15
CA CYS A 497 -26.35 -5.84 -11.40
C CYS A 497 -25.19 -4.84 -11.21
N ARG A 498 -24.75 -4.14 -12.28
CA ARG A 498 -23.74 -3.08 -12.17
C ARG A 498 -24.15 -1.96 -11.19
N GLY A 499 -25.41 -1.54 -11.24
CA GLY A 499 -25.96 -0.55 -10.30
C GLY A 499 -25.90 -1.03 -8.84
N LEU A 500 -26.21 -2.31 -8.60
CA LEU A 500 -26.10 -2.92 -7.27
C LEU A 500 -24.65 -3.05 -6.80
N LEU A 501 -23.71 -3.40 -7.69
CA LEU A 501 -22.27 -3.44 -7.37
C LEU A 501 -21.71 -2.07 -6.98
N ILE A 502 -22.17 -0.99 -7.63
CA ILE A 502 -21.82 0.38 -7.25
C ILE A 502 -22.34 0.70 -5.84
N LYS A 503 -23.62 0.40 -5.56
CA LYS A 503 -24.23 0.58 -4.24
C LYS A 503 -23.52 -0.25 -3.15
N LEU A 504 -23.07 -1.45 -3.51
CA LEU A 504 -22.33 -2.34 -2.63
C LEU A 504 -21.00 -1.71 -2.22
N ARG A 505 -20.20 -1.22 -3.18
CA ARG A 505 -18.94 -0.49 -2.91
C ARG A 505 -19.16 0.78 -2.09
N GLN A 506 -20.23 1.53 -2.35
CA GLN A 506 -20.59 2.69 -1.54
C GLN A 506 -20.89 2.28 -0.09
N THR A 507 -21.68 1.23 0.10
CA THR A 507 -22.01 0.72 1.45
C THR A 507 -20.77 0.20 2.17
N GLU A 508 -19.83 -0.44 1.45
CA GLU A 508 -18.52 -0.84 2.01
C GLU A 508 -17.71 0.37 2.48
N GLN A 509 -17.67 1.44 1.67
CA GLN A 509 -16.98 2.67 2.03
C GLN A 509 -17.64 3.34 3.25
N ASP A 510 -18.97 3.39 3.30
CA ASP A 510 -19.72 3.92 4.45
C ASP A 510 -19.41 3.11 5.71
N LEU A 511 -19.38 1.78 5.60
CA LEU A 511 -19.08 0.87 6.71
C LEU A 511 -17.64 0.99 7.18
N LEU A 512 -16.69 1.15 6.24
CA LEU A 512 -15.28 1.43 6.52
C LEU A 512 -15.13 2.75 7.29
N ILE A 513 -15.71 3.84 6.76
CA ILE A 513 -15.68 5.16 7.39
C ILE A 513 -16.32 5.12 8.77
N CYS A 514 -17.49 4.50 8.91
CA CYS A 514 -18.16 4.34 10.20
C CYS A 514 -17.26 3.57 11.19
N THR A 515 -16.60 2.51 10.75
CA THR A 515 -15.79 1.66 11.65
C THR A 515 -14.52 2.36 12.11
N LEU A 516 -13.90 3.19 11.26
CA LEU A 516 -12.62 3.85 11.56
C LEU A 516 -12.78 5.26 12.14
N LYS A 517 -13.77 6.04 11.70
CA LYS A 517 -14.07 7.35 12.29
C LYS A 517 -14.91 7.13 13.54
N ARG A 518 -14.25 7.27 14.70
CA ARG A 518 -14.83 6.97 16.02
C ARG A 518 -16.07 7.81 16.37
N GLU A 519 -16.23 8.99 15.78
CA GLU A 519 -17.33 9.90 16.10
C GLU A 519 -18.63 9.51 15.39
N GLY A 520 -19.68 9.29 16.18
CA GLY A 520 -21.05 9.09 15.68
C GLY A 520 -21.39 7.69 15.15
N CYS A 521 -20.40 6.79 14.97
CA CYS A 521 -20.69 5.42 14.53
C CYS A 521 -21.03 4.48 15.70
N THR A 522 -22.32 4.27 15.93
CA THR A 522 -22.82 3.30 16.92
C THR A 522 -22.75 1.86 16.41
N ALA A 523 -22.79 0.87 17.31
CA ALA A 523 -22.93 -0.54 16.93
C ALA A 523 -24.19 -0.79 16.09
N LYS A 524 -25.30 -0.10 16.40
CA LYS A 524 -26.55 -0.13 15.64
C LYS A 524 -26.36 0.38 14.21
N THR A 525 -25.60 1.47 14.03
CA THR A 525 -25.26 2.01 12.70
C THR A 525 -24.44 1.00 11.89
N ARG A 526 -23.40 0.39 12.48
CA ARG A 526 -22.59 -0.64 11.83
C ARG A 526 -23.42 -1.85 11.41
N GLN A 527 -24.28 -2.34 12.31
CA GLN A 527 -25.16 -3.47 12.03
C GLN A 527 -26.15 -3.14 10.89
N ALA A 528 -26.73 -1.94 10.88
CA ALA A 528 -27.63 -1.50 9.82
C ALA A 528 -26.93 -1.44 8.44
N LEU A 529 -25.71 -0.89 8.40
CA LEU A 529 -24.89 -0.86 7.18
C LEU A 529 -24.49 -2.27 6.73
N GLY A 530 -24.09 -3.16 7.65
CA GLY A 530 -23.81 -4.57 7.35
C GLY A 530 -25.02 -5.31 6.78
N HIS A 531 -26.21 -5.11 7.35
CA HIS A 531 -27.46 -5.66 6.80
C HIS A 531 -27.77 -5.10 5.40
N ARG A 532 -27.58 -3.79 5.18
CA ARG A 532 -27.74 -3.16 3.87
C ARG A 532 -26.78 -3.74 2.84
N TRP A 533 -25.52 -3.95 3.23
CA TRP A 533 -24.51 -4.56 2.37
C TRP A 533 -24.92 -5.98 1.99
N LYS A 534 -25.27 -6.83 2.97
CA LYS A 534 -25.74 -8.20 2.74
C LYS A 534 -26.94 -8.24 1.79
N LYS A 535 -27.97 -7.43 2.05
CA LYS A 535 -29.15 -7.34 1.19
C LYS A 535 -28.79 -6.93 -0.25
N THR A 536 -27.90 -5.95 -0.40
CA THR A 536 -27.45 -5.46 -1.71
C THR A 536 -26.64 -6.52 -2.46
N ARG A 537 -25.79 -7.27 -1.74
CA ARG A 537 -25.02 -8.39 -2.29
C ARG A 537 -25.95 -9.51 -2.76
N ASP A 538 -26.91 -9.89 -1.91
CA ASP A 538 -27.84 -10.97 -2.23
C ASP A 538 -28.70 -10.58 -3.45
N ALA A 539 -29.18 -9.33 -3.53
CA ALA A 539 -29.84 -8.81 -4.73
C ALA A 539 -28.91 -8.78 -5.96
N ALA A 540 -27.63 -8.42 -5.80
CA ALA A 540 -26.67 -8.44 -6.90
C ALA A 540 -26.43 -9.86 -7.43
N ALA A 541 -26.44 -10.85 -6.53
CA ALA A 541 -26.32 -12.27 -6.88
C ALA A 541 -27.59 -12.82 -7.56
N GLU A 542 -28.76 -12.27 -7.26
CA GLU A 542 -30.01 -12.60 -7.97
C GLU A 542 -30.08 -11.98 -9.38
N GLU A 543 -29.53 -10.77 -9.56
CA GLU A 543 -29.48 -10.09 -10.87
C GLU A 543 -28.39 -10.64 -11.81
N HIS A 544 -27.38 -11.31 -11.26
CA HIS A 544 -26.24 -11.88 -11.99
C HIS A 544 -26.53 -13.31 -12.48
#